data_AF-A0A920SNK7-F1
#
_entry.id   AF-A0A920SNK7-F1
#
_cell.length_a   1.000
_cell.length_b   1.000
_cell.length_c   1.000
_cell.angle_alpha   90.00
_cell.angle_beta   90.00
_cell.angle_gamma   90.00
#
_symmetry.space_group_name_H-M   'P 1'
#
loop_
_entity.id
_entity.type
_entity.pdbx_description
1 polymer ?
#
loop_
_entity_poly.entity_id
_entity_poly.type
_entity_poly.pdbx_seq_one_letter_code
_entity_poly.pdbx_strand_id
1 'polypeptide(L)'
;MVNSGSNGKFLSVMDLDVRPGHLVDYRFRMLPVFSNFLPAILRWQPMSRGSGPFVDQLSQIIASTEVTLYRRGNFGGTFDRVILDAMQKGPWR
;
A
#
# COMPACT_ATOMS: atom_id res chain seq x y z
N MET A 1 19.82 -0.54 -9.10
CA MET A 1 18.41 -0.11 -9.07
C MET A 1 17.73 -0.85 -7.93
N VAL A 2 17.01 -0.15 -7.05
CA VAL A 2 16.28 -0.76 -5.92
C VAL A 2 14.79 -0.51 -6.10
N ASN A 3 13.96 -1.54 -5.98
CA ASN A 3 12.50 -1.44 -6.01
C ASN A 3 11.94 -2.00 -4.70
N SER A 4 11.41 -1.13 -3.85
CA SER A 4 10.83 -1.46 -2.54
C SER A 4 9.36 -1.88 -2.61
N GLY A 5 8.87 -2.25 -3.80
CA GLY A 5 7.46 -2.53 -4.04
C GLY A 5 6.61 -1.26 -4.01
N SER A 6 5.34 -1.42 -3.63
CA SER A 6 4.34 -0.34 -3.57
C SER A 6 3.56 -0.41 -2.25
N ASN A 7 2.84 0.66 -1.91
CA ASN A 7 1.91 0.71 -0.77
C ASN A 7 2.57 0.40 0.59
N GLY A 8 3.88 0.66 0.74
CA GLY A 8 4.60 0.42 1.99
C GLY A 8 4.79 -1.05 2.36
N LYS A 9 4.65 -1.99 1.41
CA LYS A 9 4.75 -3.44 1.68
C LYS A 9 6.14 -3.89 2.11
N PHE A 10 7.18 -3.24 1.60
CA PHE A 10 8.56 -3.56 1.93
C PHE A 10 9.38 -2.31 2.21
N LEU A 11 10.31 -2.44 3.16
CA LEU A 11 11.39 -1.51 3.38
C LEU A 11 12.68 -2.11 2.81
N SER A 12 13.24 -1.45 1.80
CA SER A 12 14.57 -1.80 1.30
C SER A 12 15.64 -1.29 2.26
N VAL A 13 16.48 -2.19 2.77
CA VAL A 13 17.60 -1.88 3.65
C VAL A 13 18.89 -2.25 2.95
N MET A 14 19.80 -1.28 2.87
CA MET A 14 21.11 -1.41 2.26
C MET A 14 22.16 -1.02 3.28
N ASP A 15 22.90 -2.02 3.76
CA ASP A 15 24.04 -1.86 4.64
C ASP A 15 25.30 -1.75 3.75
N LEU A 16 26.12 -0.72 3.93
CA LEU A 16 27.31 -0.46 3.11
C LEU A 16 28.57 -0.51 3.98
N ASP A 17 29.59 -1.26 3.55
CA ASP A 17 30.94 -1.21 4.14
C ASP A 17 31.81 -0.27 3.31
N VAL A 18 32.07 0.92 3.85
CA VAL A 18 32.89 1.95 3.20
C VAL A 18 34.20 2.11 3.96
N ARG A 19 35.32 1.88 3.28
CA ARG A 19 36.69 2.01 3.81
C ARG A 19 37.50 2.92 2.90
N PRO A 20 38.61 3.50 3.38
CA PRO A 20 39.03 4.88 3.05
C PRO A 20 38.50 5.43 1.71
N GLY A 21 37.25 5.92 1.70
CA GLY A 21 36.62 6.58 0.53
C GLY A 21 36.00 5.66 -0.55
N HIS A 22 36.13 4.34 -0.42
CA HIS A 22 35.67 3.35 -1.38
C HIS A 22 34.67 2.37 -0.74
N LEU A 23 33.66 1.97 -1.51
CA LEU A 23 32.74 0.90 -1.14
C LEU A 23 33.48 -0.45 -1.28
N VAL A 24 33.58 -1.18 -0.18
CA VAL A 24 34.27 -2.48 -0.12
C VAL A 24 33.26 -3.63 -0.21
N ASP A 25 32.10 -3.47 0.42
CA ASP A 25 31.04 -4.48 0.40
C ASP A 25 29.67 -3.84 0.65
N TYR A 26 28.60 -4.57 0.35
CA TYR A 26 27.25 -4.19 0.71
C TYR A 26 26.38 -5.40 0.99
N ARG A 27 25.40 -5.22 1.87
CA ARG A 27 24.34 -6.18 2.13
C ARG A 27 22.99 -5.54 1.86
N PHE A 28 22.18 -6.21 1.06
CA PHE A 28 20.82 -5.77 0.76
C PHE A 28 19.79 -6.75 1.29
N ARG A 29 18.70 -6.21 1.86
CA ARG A 29 17.52 -6.99 2.27
C ARG A 29 16.24 -6.18 2.09
N MET A 30 15.16 -6.85 1.68
CA MET A 30 13.81 -6.29 1.73
C MET A 30 13.10 -6.82 2.97
N LEU A 31 12.75 -5.92 3.87
CA LEU A 31 12.00 -6.25 5.07
C LEU A 31 10.50 -6.10 4.81
N PRO A 32 9.68 -7.16 4.96
CA PRO A 32 8.23 -7.03 4.85
C PRO A 32 7.69 -6.20 6.02
N VAL A 33 6.79 -5.28 5.72
CA VAL A 33 6.14 -4.43 6.73
C VAL A 33 4.82 -5.07 7.15
N PHE A 34 4.79 -5.65 8.35
CA PHE A 34 3.60 -6.21 8.98
C PHE A 34 3.18 -5.32 10.15
N SER A 35 2.07 -4.59 10.00
CA SER A 35 1.63 -3.60 11.00
C SER A 35 1.35 -4.21 12.38
N ASN A 36 0.89 -5.46 12.43
CA ASN A 36 0.60 -6.21 13.65
C ASN A 36 1.86 -6.65 14.43
N PHE A 37 3.05 -6.55 13.84
CA PHE A 37 4.32 -6.88 14.51
C PHE A 37 5.15 -5.64 14.87
N LEU A 38 4.66 -4.43 14.58
CA LEU A 38 5.37 -3.18 14.85
C LEU A 38 4.74 -2.45 16.03
N PRO A 39 5.53 -1.98 17.01
CA PRO A 39 5.01 -1.17 18.08
C PRO A 39 4.50 0.17 17.53
N ALA A 40 3.41 0.68 18.11
CA ALA A 40 2.96 2.03 17.83
C ALA A 40 4.03 3.05 18.27
N ILE A 41 4.39 3.98 17.40
CA ILE A 41 5.40 4.99 17.70
C ILE A 41 4.71 6.24 18.26
N LEU A 42 5.10 6.67 19.47
CA LEU A 42 4.48 7.78 20.20
C LEU A 42 4.50 9.14 19.45
N ARG A 43 5.43 9.32 18.51
CA ARG A 43 5.60 10.54 17.69
C ARG A 43 4.83 10.50 16.37
N TRP A 44 4.27 9.35 16.00
CA TRP A 44 3.41 9.26 14.83
C TRP A 44 2.03 9.80 15.20
N GLN A 45 1.71 10.97 14.65
CA GLN A 45 0.32 11.40 14.63
C GLN A 45 -0.42 10.51 13.63
N PRO A 46 -1.55 9.90 14.02
CA PRO A 46 -2.32 9.11 13.07
C PRO A 46 -2.72 9.99 11.88
N MET A 47 -3.07 9.37 10.75
CA MET A 47 -3.74 10.03 9.62
C MET A 47 -5.00 10.82 10.00
N SER A 48 -5.44 10.75 11.26
CA SER A 48 -6.54 11.49 11.88
C SER A 48 -6.50 13.00 11.65
N ARG A 49 -5.35 13.63 11.40
CA ARG A 49 -5.33 15.05 11.03
C ARG A 49 -5.99 15.35 9.68
N GLY A 50 -5.85 14.45 8.70
CA GLY A 50 -6.39 14.63 7.34
C GLY A 50 -7.76 13.98 7.15
N SER A 51 -7.96 12.80 7.75
CA SER A 51 -9.22 12.07 7.67
C SER A 51 -10.26 12.51 8.71
N GLY A 52 -9.86 13.27 9.73
CA GLY A 52 -10.69 13.64 10.89
C GLY A 52 -12.11 14.12 10.54
N PRO A 53 -12.28 15.08 9.62
CA PRO A 53 -13.61 15.55 9.22
C PRO A 53 -14.44 14.55 8.41
N PHE A 54 -13.81 13.50 7.86
CA PHE A 54 -14.42 12.58 6.91
C PHE A 54 -14.48 11.14 7.43
N VAL A 55 -14.16 10.88 8.71
CA VAL A 55 -14.08 9.52 9.25
C VAL A 55 -15.39 8.76 9.04
N ASP A 56 -16.52 9.40 9.34
CA ASP A 56 -17.84 8.77 9.19
C ASP A 56 -18.14 8.41 7.73
N GLN A 57 -17.82 9.32 6.80
CA GLN A 57 -18.00 9.09 5.38
C GLN A 57 -17.07 7.98 4.85
N LEU A 58 -15.79 7.99 5.26
CA LEU A 58 -14.79 7.03 4.79
C LEU A 58 -14.99 5.63 5.40
N SER A 59 -15.63 5.54 6.57
CA SER A 59 -15.91 4.28 7.25
C SER A 59 -17.30 3.72 6.94
N GLN A 60 -18.12 4.44 6.17
CA GLN A 60 -19.44 3.99 5.76
C GLN A 60 -19.33 2.74 4.86
N ILE A 61 -19.98 1.66 5.27
CA ILE A 61 -20.12 0.46 4.44
C ILE A 61 -21.18 0.74 3.36
N ILE A 62 -20.75 0.76 2.10
CA ILE A 62 -21.63 1.03 0.95
C ILE A 62 -22.02 -0.23 0.18
N ALA A 63 -21.24 -1.30 0.28
CA ALA A 63 -21.46 -2.57 -0.39
C ALA A 63 -20.61 -3.68 0.26
N SER A 64 -20.93 -4.93 -0.03
CA SER A 64 -20.13 -6.11 0.32
C SER A 64 -19.86 -6.97 -0.92
N THR A 65 -18.84 -7.81 -0.89
CA THR A 65 -18.49 -8.72 -2.00
C THR A 65 -18.21 -10.13 -1.49
N GLU A 66 -18.62 -11.13 -2.27
CA GLU A 66 -18.33 -12.56 -2.00
C GLU A 66 -16.93 -12.97 -2.47
N VAL A 67 -16.31 -12.17 -3.34
CA VAL A 67 -14.99 -12.42 -3.92
C VAL A 67 -14.01 -11.30 -3.59
N THR A 68 -12.72 -11.62 -3.61
CA THR A 68 -11.65 -10.64 -3.43
C THR A 68 -11.55 -9.70 -4.63
N LEU A 69 -11.55 -8.39 -4.35
CA LEU A 69 -11.35 -7.33 -5.32
C LEU A 69 -9.87 -6.95 -5.43
N TYR A 70 -9.25 -7.15 -6.60
CA TYR A 70 -7.86 -6.76 -6.85
C TYR A 70 -7.71 -6.03 -8.19
N ARG A 71 -6.65 -5.23 -8.30
CA ARG A 71 -6.33 -4.38 -9.48
C ARG A 71 -4.98 -4.70 -10.15
N ARG A 72 -4.25 -5.69 -9.63
CA ARG A 72 -2.92 -6.05 -10.15
C ARG A 72 -3.03 -7.26 -11.08
N GLY A 73 -3.06 -7.01 -12.38
CA GLY A 73 -2.99 -8.01 -13.43
C GLY A 73 -2.54 -7.37 -14.75
N ASN A 74 -1.90 -8.14 -15.63
CA ASN A 74 -1.47 -7.63 -16.94
C ASN A 74 -2.65 -7.38 -17.88
N PHE A 75 -3.72 -8.18 -17.74
CA PHE A 75 -4.89 -8.15 -18.62
C PHE A 75 -6.18 -7.71 -17.90
N GLY A 76 -6.13 -7.49 -16.58
CA GLY A 76 -7.25 -7.01 -15.77
C GLY A 76 -7.28 -7.59 -14.35
N GLY A 77 -8.17 -7.05 -13.51
CA GLY A 77 -8.47 -7.51 -12.16
C GLY A 77 -9.97 -7.46 -11.84
N THR A 78 -10.39 -8.18 -10.80
CA THR A 78 -11.81 -8.27 -10.39
C THR A 78 -12.40 -6.91 -10.03
N PHE A 79 -11.59 -5.99 -9.50
CA PHE A 79 -12.04 -4.63 -9.23
C PHE A 79 -12.25 -3.80 -10.50
N ASP A 80 -11.43 -4.04 -11.53
CA ASP A 80 -11.58 -3.34 -12.81
C ASP A 80 -12.91 -3.70 -13.46
N ARG A 81 -13.36 -4.95 -13.31
CA ARG A 81 -14.67 -5.37 -13.80
C ARG A 81 -15.82 -4.59 -13.14
N VAL A 82 -15.76 -4.37 -11.83
CA VAL A 82 -16.76 -3.57 -11.09
C VAL A 82 -16.82 -2.15 -11.65
N ILE A 83 -15.67 -1.52 -11.88
CA ILE A 83 -15.60 -0.16 -12.44
C ILE A 83 -16.17 -0.14 -13.86
N LEU A 84 -15.80 -1.09 -14.72
CA LEU A 84 -16.30 -1.16 -16.08
C LEU A 84 -17.81 -1.38 -16.12
N ASP A 85 -18.35 -2.29 -15.30
CA ASP A 85 -19.79 -2.52 -15.21
C ASP A 85 -20.51 -1.27 -14.71
N ALA A 86 -19.96 -0.55 -13.73
CA ALA A 86 -20.54 0.71 -13.24
C ALA A 86 -20.56 1.81 -14.31
N MET A 87 -19.47 1.94 -15.10
CA MET A 87 -19.40 2.90 -16.20
C MET A 87 -20.37 2.56 -17.34
N GLN A 88 -20.52 1.28 -17.67
CA GLN A 88 -21.40 0.83 -18.75
C GLN A 88 -22.88 0.92 -18.37
N LYS A 89 -23.21 0.58 -17.13
CA LYS A 89 -24.60 0.52 -16.67
C LYS A 89 -25.10 1.87 -16.17
N GLY A 90 -24.26 2.65 -15.49
CA GLY A 90 -24.55 4.01 -14.99
C GLY A 90 -25.80 4.11 -14.10
N PRO A 91 -26.01 5.21 -13.37
CA PRO A 91 -27.30 5.52 -12.75
C PRO A 91 -28.33 6.08 -13.75
N TRP A 92 -28.05 6.05 -15.06
CA TRP A 92 -28.79 6.75 -16.11
C TRP A 92 -29.44 5.80 -17.14
N ARG A 93 -29.69 4.54 -16.75
CA ARG A 93 -30.59 3.62 -17.44
C ARG A 93 -31.65 3.13 -16.49
#